data_AF-A0A6N7IVU5-F1
#
_entry.id   AF-A0A6N7IVU5-F1
#
_cell.length_a   1.000
_cell.length_b   1.000
_cell.length_c   1.000
_cell.angle_alpha   90.00
_cell.angle_beta   90.00
_cell.angle_gamma   90.00
#
_symmetry.space_group_name_H-M   'P 1'
#
loop_
_entity.id
_entity.type
_entity.pdbx_description
1 polymer ?
#
loop_
_entity_poly.entity_id
_entity_poly.type
_entity_poly.pdbx_seq_one_letter_code
_entity_poly.pdbx_strand_id
1 'polypeptide(L)'
;IFTLIIVLVALSESLGAENILGAFLAGVLVSLLSPNKELVQQLDSFGYGFLIPIFFVMVGVDLNIWALFKDPNIMIMIPLLFIALLISKLIPILYLKKWYDMKKVIGSGFLLTSTLSLVIAAATIGERLG
;
A
#
# COMPACT_ATOMS: atom_id res chain seq x y z
N ILE A 1 6.31 8.68 19.86
CA ILE A 1 5.81 7.87 18.71
C ILE A 1 6.58 8.18 17.45
N PHE A 2 6.63 9.43 16.98
CA PHE A 2 7.43 9.80 15.80
C PHE A 2 8.89 9.40 15.89
N THR A 3 9.54 9.57 17.05
CA THR A 3 10.91 9.07 17.27
C THR A 3 11.01 7.56 17.07
N LEU A 4 10.02 6.79 17.56
CA LEU A 4 9.98 5.34 17.40
C LEU A 4 9.78 4.96 15.93
N ILE A 5 8.90 5.67 15.21
CA ILE A 5 8.72 5.52 13.75
C ILE A 5 10.06 5.78 13.04
N ILE A 6 10.70 6.92 13.29
CA ILE A 6 11.95 7.31 12.62
C ILE A 6 13.07 6.30 12.91
N VAL A 7 13.22 5.87 14.17
CA VAL A 7 14.23 4.87 14.55
C VAL A 7 13.98 3.54 13.85
N LEU A 8 12.74 3.05 13.81
CA LEU A 8 12.43 1.78 13.16
C LEU A 8 12.46 1.86 11.63
N VAL A 9 12.14 3.01 11.04
CA VAL A 9 12.33 3.27 9.62
C VAL A 9 13.83 3.24 9.28
N ALA A 10 14.66 3.97 10.03
CA ALA A 10 16.11 3.99 9.81
C ALA A 10 16.74 2.60 10.02
N LEU A 11 16.25 1.84 11.01
CA LEU A 11 16.68 0.45 11.22
C LEU A 11 16.27 -0.44 10.03
N SER A 12 15.02 -0.32 9.55
CA SER A 12 14.54 -1.06 8.39
C SER A 12 15.41 -0.80 7.16
N GLU A 13 15.69 0.48 6.89
CA GLU A 13 16.55 0.91 5.78
C GLU A 13 17.95 0.32 5.88
N SER A 14 18.55 0.32 7.09
CA SER A 14 19.89 -0.25 7.32
C SER A 14 19.97 -1.77 7.08
N LEU A 15 18.86 -2.47 7.23
CA LEU A 15 18.73 -3.91 7.01
C LEU A 15 18.34 -4.25 5.56
N GLY A 16 18.20 -3.24 4.69
CA GLY A 16 17.73 -3.40 3.31
C GLY A 16 16.23 -3.71 3.21
N ALA A 17 15.47 -3.49 4.27
CA ALA A 17 14.03 -3.68 4.30
C ALA A 17 13.29 -2.36 4.03
N GLU A 18 12.11 -2.45 3.42
CA GLU A 18 11.30 -1.30 3.04
C GLU A 18 10.93 -0.38 4.22
N ASN A 19 11.07 0.93 4.03
CA ASN A 19 10.81 1.94 5.06
C ASN A 19 9.38 1.84 5.64
N ILE A 20 8.41 1.45 4.80
CA ILE A 20 7.01 1.23 5.21
C ILE A 20 6.92 0.13 6.29
N LEU A 21 7.78 -0.89 6.22
CA LEU A 21 7.81 -1.99 7.18
C LEU A 21 8.27 -1.52 8.56
N GLY A 22 9.29 -0.65 8.62
CA GLY A 22 9.72 0.01 9.85
C GLY A 22 8.62 0.86 10.49
N ALA A 23 7.90 1.64 9.69
CA ALA A 23 6.76 2.43 10.17
C ALA A 23 5.58 1.54 10.65
N PHE A 24 5.33 0.43 9.97
CA PHE A 24 4.32 -0.55 10.38
C PHE A 24 4.67 -1.19 11.74
N LEU A 25 5.91 -1.63 11.92
CA LEU A 25 6.38 -2.21 13.18
C LEU A 25 6.29 -1.20 14.33
N ALA A 26 6.59 0.07 14.07
CA ALA A 26 6.39 1.15 15.03
C ALA A 26 4.92 1.25 15.47
N GLY A 27 3.98 1.18 14.53
CA GLY A 27 2.55 1.14 14.81
C GLY A 27 2.13 -0.06 15.66
N VAL A 28 2.65 -1.25 15.35
CA VAL A 28 2.40 -2.47 16.13
C VAL A 28 2.88 -2.31 17.57
N LEU A 29 4.10 -1.83 17.79
CA LEU A 29 4.63 -1.60 19.14
C LEU A 29 3.79 -0.57 19.92
N VAL A 30 3.39 0.52 19.26
CA VAL A 30 2.51 1.52 19.88
C VAL A 30 1.16 0.91 20.25
N SER A 31 0.59 0.05 19.41
CA SER A 31 -0.70 -0.60 19.69
C SER A 31 -0.66 -1.50 20.93
N LEU A 32 0.48 -2.15 21.20
CA LEU A 32 0.68 -2.99 22.38
C LEU A 32 0.71 -2.18 23.69
N LEU A 33 1.05 -0.90 23.62
CA LEU A 33 1.03 0.01 24.78
C LEU A 33 -0.39 0.49 25.14
N SER A 34 -1.42 0.02 24.44
CA SER A 34 -2.83 0.41 24.66
C SER A 34 -3.01 1.93 24.69
N PRO A 35 -2.69 2.63 23.59
CA PRO A 35 -2.70 4.09 23.54
C PRO A 35 -4.11 4.63 23.83
N ASN A 36 -4.18 5.79 24.49
CA ASN A 36 -5.47 6.43 24.72
C ASN A 36 -6.10 6.91 23.40
N LYS A 37 -7.43 7.11 23.41
CA LYS A 37 -8.18 7.53 22.21
C LYS A 37 -7.70 8.87 21.64
N GLU A 38 -7.24 9.77 22.52
CA GLU A 38 -6.73 11.08 22.13
C GLU A 38 -5.44 10.98 21.30
N LEU A 39 -4.48 10.15 21.72
CA LEU A 39 -3.27 9.85 20.95
C LEU A 39 -3.64 9.29 19.58
N VAL A 40 -4.55 8.31 19.52
CA VAL A 40 -4.97 7.71 18.25
C VAL A 40 -5.58 8.78 17.34
N GLN A 41 -6.44 9.64 17.87
CA GLN A 41 -7.05 10.72 17.11
C GLN A 41 -6.04 11.77 16.65
N GLN A 42 -5.00 12.07 17.45
CA GLN A 42 -3.91 12.94 17.03
C GLN A 42 -3.08 12.32 15.89
N LEU A 43 -2.78 11.03 15.96
CA LEU A 43 -2.11 10.31 14.88
C LEU A 43 -2.96 10.27 13.60
N ASP A 44 -4.27 10.00 13.72
CA ASP A 44 -5.21 10.01 12.61
C ASP A 44 -5.30 11.41 11.99
N SER A 45 -5.36 12.46 12.82
CA SER A 45 -5.38 13.85 12.37
C SER A 45 -4.11 14.20 11.59
N PHE A 46 -2.95 13.73 12.03
CA PHE A 46 -1.69 13.94 11.32
C PHE A 46 -1.61 13.14 10.01
N GLY A 47 -2.04 11.88 10.05
CA GLY A 47 -2.06 10.98 8.89
C GLY A 47 -3.01 11.47 7.80
N TYR A 48 -4.31 11.56 8.12
CA TYR A 48 -5.34 11.97 7.18
C TYR A 48 -5.30 13.46 6.84
N GLY A 49 -4.89 14.31 7.79
CA GLY A 49 -4.87 15.76 7.59
C GLY A 49 -3.69 16.27 6.76
N PHE A 50 -2.55 15.58 6.75
CA PHE A 50 -1.33 16.06 6.10
C PHE A 50 -0.59 15.00 5.28
N LEU A 51 -0.22 13.87 5.89
CA LEU A 51 0.67 12.89 5.25
C LEU A 51 0.04 12.20 4.04
N ILE A 52 -1.21 11.74 4.16
CA ILE A 52 -1.92 11.03 3.09
C ILE A 52 -2.15 11.95 1.89
N PRO A 53 -2.68 13.19 2.05
CA PRO A 53 -2.78 14.13 0.94
C PRO A 53 -1.45 14.41 0.23
N ILE A 54 -0.37 14.63 0.97
CA ILE A 54 0.95 14.89 0.36
C ILE A 54 1.46 13.68 -0.42
N PHE A 55 1.31 12.48 0.12
CA PHE A 55 1.65 11.25 -0.60
C PHE A 55 0.94 11.17 -1.95
N PHE A 56 -0.37 11.43 -1.98
CA PHE A 56 -1.13 11.42 -3.23
C PHE A 56 -0.73 12.54 -4.21
N VAL A 57 -0.38 13.72 -3.71
CA VAL A 57 0.14 14.82 -4.54
C VAL A 57 1.49 14.44 -5.16
N MET A 58 2.42 13.90 -4.37
CA MET A 58 3.74 13.50 -4.85
C MET A 58 3.63 12.42 -5.92
N VAL A 59 2.88 11.35 -5.65
CA VAL A 59 2.60 10.30 -6.65
C VAL A 59 1.95 10.90 -7.90
N GLY A 60 1.02 11.84 -7.74
CA GLY A 60 0.34 12.50 -8.85
C GLY A 60 1.26 13.35 -9.72
N VAL A 61 2.22 14.07 -9.13
CA VAL A 61 3.19 14.92 -9.84
C VAL A 61 4.15 14.07 -10.69
N ASP A 62 4.53 12.90 -10.20
CA ASP A 62 5.43 11.99 -10.90
C ASP A 62 4.73 11.22 -12.05
N LEU A 63 3.39 11.20 -12.09
CA LEU A 63 2.62 10.51 -13.12
C LEU A 63 2.57 11.30 -14.44
N ASN A 64 3.36 10.85 -15.42
CA ASN A 64 3.31 11.37 -16.79
C ASN A 64 2.26 10.64 -17.66
N ILE A 65 1.02 11.11 -17.62
CA ILE A 65 -0.10 10.54 -18.39
C ILE A 65 0.18 10.54 -19.89
N TRP A 66 0.82 11.60 -20.41
CA TRP A 66 1.12 11.71 -21.83
C TRP A 66 2.13 10.67 -22.31
N ALA A 67 3.07 10.26 -21.47
CA ALA A 67 4.01 9.19 -21.79
C ALA A 67 3.31 7.83 -21.98
N LEU A 68 2.22 7.58 -21.23
CA LEU A 68 1.45 6.34 -21.32
C LEU A 68 0.80 6.13 -22.70
N PHE A 69 0.42 7.21 -23.37
CA PHE A 69 -0.20 7.15 -24.71
C PHE A 69 0.80 7.15 -25.86
N LYS A 70 2.09 7.43 -25.60
CA LYS A 70 3.12 7.48 -26.64
C LYS A 70 3.67 6.11 -27.01
N ASP A 71 3.65 5.16 -26.08
CA ASP A 71 4.15 3.81 -26.30
C ASP A 71 2.98 2.80 -26.32
N PRO A 72 2.69 2.17 -27.48
CA PRO A 72 1.68 1.13 -27.59
C PRO A 72 1.89 -0.05 -26.63
N ASN A 73 3.14 -0.36 -26.27
CA ASN A 73 3.45 -1.45 -25.34
C ASN A 73 2.96 -1.11 -23.92
N ILE A 74 3.17 0.13 -23.46
CA ILE A 74 2.68 0.59 -22.15
C ILE A 74 1.15 0.52 -22.12
N MET A 75 0.50 0.91 -23.21
CA MET A 75 -0.95 0.90 -23.32
C MET A 75 -1.56 -0.51 -23.25
N ILE A 76 -0.82 -1.55 -23.68
CA ILE A 76 -1.19 -2.97 -23.52
C ILE A 76 -0.79 -3.50 -22.14
N MET A 77 0.35 -3.08 -21.60
CA MET A 77 0.82 -3.51 -20.28
C MET A 77 -0.12 -3.07 -19.15
N ILE A 78 -0.71 -1.87 -19.22
CA ILE A 78 -1.64 -1.37 -18.19
C ILE A 78 -2.83 -2.34 -17.97
N PRO A 79 -3.65 -2.67 -18.98
CA PRO A 79 -4.76 -3.61 -18.81
C PRO A 79 -4.27 -5.03 -18.48
N LEU A 80 -3.12 -5.45 -19.00
CA LEU A 80 -2.56 -6.77 -18.70
C LEU A 80 -2.14 -6.90 -17.24
N LEU A 81 -1.45 -5.89 -16.67
CA LEU A 81 -1.10 -5.83 -15.26
C LEU A 81 -2.34 -5.73 -14.37
N PHE A 82 -3.36 -4.97 -14.79
CA PHE A 82 -4.63 -4.90 -14.08
C PHE A 82 -5.31 -6.27 -14.02
N ILE A 83 -5.38 -7.00 -15.14
CA ILE A 83 -5.92 -8.36 -15.19
C ILE A 83 -5.07 -9.31 -14.33
N ALA A 84 -3.74 -9.24 -14.41
CA ALA A 84 -2.85 -10.06 -13.59
C ALA A 84 -3.07 -9.80 -12.08
N LEU A 85 -3.27 -8.53 -11.70
CA LEU A 85 -3.59 -8.13 -10.33
C LEU A 85 -4.93 -8.72 -9.88
N LEU A 86 -5.98 -8.67 -10.72
CA LEU A 86 -7.26 -9.31 -10.40
C LEU A 86 -7.13 -10.84 -10.30
N ILE A 87 -6.39 -11.48 -11.21
CA ILE A 87 -6.13 -12.92 -11.21
C ILE A 87 -5.38 -13.34 -9.95
N SER A 88 -4.43 -12.54 -9.47
CA SER A 88 -3.68 -12.82 -8.23
C SER A 88 -4.60 -13.02 -7.01
N LYS A 89 -5.81 -12.45 -7.04
CA LYS A 89 -6.80 -12.55 -5.96
C LYS A 89 -7.76 -13.72 -6.13
N LEU A 90 -7.77 -14.41 -7.27
CA LEU A 90 -8.66 -15.57 -7.49
C LEU A 90 -8.38 -16.71 -6.51
N ILE A 91 -7.11 -16.97 -6.18
CA ILE A 91 -6.73 -18.02 -5.23
C ILE A 91 -7.33 -17.75 -3.84
N PRO A 92 -7.13 -16.57 -3.21
CA PRO A 92 -7.81 -16.20 -1.97
C PRO A 92 -9.34 -16.28 -2.02
N ILE A 93 -9.94 -15.81 -3.13
CA ILE A 93 -11.40 -15.81 -3.34
C ILE A 93 -11.95 -17.24 -3.37
N LEU A 94 -11.31 -18.14 -4.11
CA LEU A 94 -11.70 -19.55 -4.19
C LEU A 94 -11.56 -20.27 -2.84
N TYR A 95 -10.54 -19.92 -2.06
CA TYR A 95 -10.38 -20.42 -0.70
C TYR A 95 -11.49 -19.90 0.23
N LEU A 96 -11.74 -18.59 0.24
CA LEU A 96 -12.76 -17.94 1.08
C LEU A 96 -14.20 -18.42 0.78
N LYS A 97 -14.47 -18.87 -0.46
CA LYS A 97 -15.75 -19.49 -0.85
C LYS A 97 -16.15 -20.67 0.04
N LYS A 98 -15.20 -21.37 0.65
CA LYS A 98 -15.51 -22.51 1.53
C LYS A 98 -16.24 -22.10 2.81
N TRP A 99 -16.07 -20.85 3.26
CA TRP A 99 -16.64 -20.35 4.53
C TRP A 99 -17.66 -19.23 4.37
N TYR A 100 -17.67 -18.52 3.23
CA TYR A 100 -18.47 -17.31 3.03
C TYR A 100 -19.28 -17.32 1.73
N ASP A 101 -20.40 -16.58 1.74
CA ASP A 101 -21.27 -16.38 0.59
C ASP A 101 -20.56 -15.65 -0.57
N MET A 102 -20.95 -15.95 -1.81
CA MET A 102 -20.36 -15.33 -3.01
C MET A 102 -20.35 -13.80 -2.99
N LYS A 103 -21.40 -13.15 -2.46
CA LYS A 103 -21.45 -11.68 -2.36
C LYS A 103 -20.33 -11.14 -1.46
N LYS A 104 -20.08 -11.80 -0.32
CA LYS A 104 -19.02 -11.40 0.63
C LYS A 104 -17.63 -11.68 0.07
N VAL A 105 -17.48 -12.82 -0.60
CA VAL A 105 -16.20 -13.27 -1.19
C VAL A 105 -15.78 -12.37 -2.37
N ILE A 106 -16.70 -11.98 -3.24
CA ILE A 106 -16.41 -11.05 -4.33
C ILE A 106 -16.14 -9.65 -3.76
N GLY A 107 -16.93 -9.21 -2.76
CA GLY A 107 -16.72 -7.94 -2.07
C GLY A 107 -15.34 -7.84 -1.41
N SER A 108 -14.90 -8.90 -0.71
CA SER A 108 -13.56 -8.93 -0.10
C SER A 108 -12.44 -8.94 -1.13
N GLY A 109 -12.61 -9.66 -2.25
CA GLY A 109 -11.68 -9.64 -3.38
C GLY A 109 -11.47 -8.22 -3.94
N PHE A 110 -12.55 -7.48 -4.11
CA PHE A 110 -12.50 -6.08 -4.55
C PHE A 110 -11.79 -5.18 -3.53
N LEU A 111 -12.14 -5.30 -2.23
CA LEU A 111 -11.51 -4.49 -1.17
C LEU A 111 -10.00 -4.73 -1.06
N LEU A 112 -9.54 -5.99 -1.23
CA LEU A 112 -8.12 -6.35 -1.18
C LEU A 112 -7.32 -5.85 -2.40
N THR A 113 -7.99 -5.46 -3.47
CA THR A 113 -7.37 -4.93 -4.70
C THR A 113 -6.97 -3.46 -4.52
N SER A 114 -7.63 -2.71 -3.64
CA SER A 114 -7.42 -1.27 -3.44
C SER A 114 -6.16 -0.87 -2.65
N THR A 115 -5.19 -1.76 -2.48
CA THR A 115 -3.98 -1.51 -1.67
C THR A 115 -2.90 -0.75 -2.45
N LEU A 116 -3.13 0.55 -2.65
CA LEU A 116 -2.27 1.41 -3.47
C LEU A 116 -0.84 1.52 -2.91
N SER A 117 -0.66 1.61 -1.58
CA SER A 117 0.65 1.80 -0.95
C SER A 117 1.63 0.65 -1.20
N LEU A 118 1.20 -0.61 -1.07
CA LEU A 118 2.07 -1.77 -1.27
C LEU A 118 2.43 -1.96 -2.75
N VAL A 119 1.46 -1.71 -3.65
CA VAL A 119 1.68 -1.82 -5.10
C VAL A 119 2.72 -0.81 -5.57
N ILE A 120 2.63 0.45 -5.10
CA ILE A 120 3.61 1.48 -5.44
C ILE A 120 5.00 1.11 -4.92
N ALA A 121 5.10 0.69 -3.64
CA ALA A 121 6.39 0.26 -3.09
C ALA A 121 7.01 -0.88 -3.91
N ALA A 122 6.24 -1.93 -4.23
CA ALA A 122 6.72 -3.04 -5.05
C ALA A 122 7.13 -2.59 -6.46
N ALA A 123 6.39 -1.66 -7.08
CA ALA A 123 6.73 -1.11 -8.39
C ALA A 123 8.04 -0.28 -8.34
N THR A 124 8.23 0.57 -7.33
CA THR A 124 9.48 1.32 -7.12
C THR A 124 10.66 0.39 -6.90
N ILE A 125 10.48 -0.71 -6.16
CA ILE A 125 11.54 -1.72 -5.98
C ILE A 125 11.87 -2.38 -7.33
N GLY A 126 10.85 -2.80 -8.07
CA GLY A 126 11.02 -3.40 -9.40
C GLY A 126 11.78 -2.47 -10.34
N GLU A 127 11.39 -1.21 -10.42
CA GLU A 127 12.07 -0.18 -11.23
C GLU A 127 13.56 -0.04 -10.85
N ARG A 128 13.89 -0.07 -9.56
CA ARG A 128 15.29 0.02 -9.09
C ARG A 128 16.13 -1.20 -9.43
N LEU A 129 15.52 -2.38 -9.54
CA LEU A 129 16.21 -3.65 -9.84
C LEU A 129 16.42 -3.87 -11.35
N GLY A 130 15.71 -3.13 -12.21
CA GLY A 130 15.71 -3.29 -13.67
C GLY A 130 14.73 -4.36 -14.16
#